data_AF-A0A0F9QPV7-F1
#
_entry.id   AF-A0A0F9QPV7-F1
#
_cell.length_a   1.000
_cell.length_b   1.000
_cell.length_c   1.000
_cell.angle_alpha   90.00
_cell.angle_beta   90.00
_cell.angle_gamma   90.00
#
_symmetry.space_group_name_H-M   'P 1'
#
loop_
_entity.id
_entity.type
_entity.pdbx_description
1 polymer ?
#
loop_
_entity_poly.entity_id
_entity_poly.type
_entity_poly.pdbx_seq_one_letter_code
_entity_poly.pdbx_strand_id
1 'polypeptide(L)' 'MNKTKQTEQKEIGRIKLSDNQDLVASLVDNEKLDLRIFVKSDSYTGATKRGFRFYLFDNNWIEFRKLTDKIDKVYNEIS' A
#
# COMPACT_ATOMS: atom_id res chain seq x y z
N MET A 1 26.85 15.61 -13.61
CA MET A 1 25.47 15.07 -13.70
C MET A 1 25.24 14.18 -12.49
N ASN A 2 24.43 14.60 -11.52
CA ASN A 2 24.00 13.70 -10.45
C ASN A 2 23.02 12.70 -11.05
N LYS A 3 23.38 11.42 -11.06
CA LYS A 3 22.41 10.34 -11.32
C LYS A 3 21.40 10.37 -10.17
N THR A 4 20.19 10.84 -10.43
CA THR A 4 19.08 10.75 -9.47
C THR A 4 18.91 9.28 -9.11
N LYS A 5 19.07 8.93 -7.83
CA LYS A 5 18.90 7.56 -7.34
C LYS A 5 17.46 7.14 -7.69
N GLN A 6 17.31 6.19 -8.59
CA GLN A 6 15.99 5.69 -8.98
C GLN A 6 15.40 4.99 -7.77
N THR A 7 14.26 5.48 -7.29
CA THR A 7 13.54 4.88 -6.15
C THR A 7 13.19 3.44 -6.48
N GLU A 8 13.65 2.50 -5.67
CA GLU A 8 13.34 1.08 -5.86
C GLU A 8 11.95 0.81 -5.29
N GLN A 9 11.04 0.32 -6.12
CA GLN A 9 9.69 -0.05 -5.67
C GLN A 9 9.45 -1.51 -5.98
N LYS A 10 9.10 -2.28 -4.94
CA LYS A 10 8.79 -3.70 -5.03
C LYS A 10 7.37 -3.95 -4.54
N GLU A 11 6.50 -4.42 -5.42
CA GLU A 11 5.18 -4.89 -5.03
C GLU A 11 5.30 -6.13 -4.13
N ILE A 12 4.58 -6.13 -3.00
CA ILE A 12 4.51 -7.25 -2.04
C ILE A 12 3.25 -8.07 -2.29
N GLY A 13 2.15 -7.41 -2.65
CA GLY A 13 0.87 -8.08 -2.92
C GLY A 13 -0.23 -7.07 -3.22
N ARG A 14 -1.43 -7.60 -3.49
CA ARG A 14 -2.61 -6.80 -3.82
C ARG A 14 -3.90 -7.52 -3.44
N ILE A 15 -4.96 -6.76 -3.20
CA ILE A 15 -6.33 -7.25 -3.03
C ILE A 15 -7.26 -6.58 -4.04
N LYS A 16 -8.19 -7.34 -4.60
CA LYS A 16 -9.20 -6.82 -5.52
C LYS A 16 -10.27 -6.08 -4.73
N LEU A 17 -10.53 -4.82 -5.08
CA LEU A 17 -11.62 -4.02 -4.49
C LEU A 17 -12.85 -4.00 -5.38
N SER A 18 -12.65 -3.98 -6.70
CA SER A 18 -13.70 -4.10 -7.72
C SER A 18 -13.09 -4.61 -9.03
N ASP A 19 -13.88 -4.74 -10.09
CA ASP A 19 -13.38 -5.22 -11.39
C ASP A 19 -12.24 -4.40 -11.98
N ASN A 20 -12.21 -3.11 -11.67
CA ASN A 20 -11.24 -2.16 -12.24
C ASN A 20 -10.32 -1.54 -11.18
N GLN A 21 -10.37 -2.00 -9.92
CA GLN A 21 -9.58 -1.44 -8.82
C GLN A 21 -8.98 -2.53 -7.94
N ASP A 22 -7.66 -2.44 -7.75
CA ASP A 22 -6.91 -3.20 -6.75
C ASP A 22 -6.35 -2.24 -5.70
N LEU A 23 -6.28 -2.66 -4.44
CA LEU A 23 -5.38 -2.06 -3.47
C LEU A 23 -4.05 -2.81 -3.53
N VAL A 24 -2.97 -2.11 -3.88
CA VAL A 24 -1.62 -2.67 -4.03
C VAL A 24 -0.75 -2.22 -2.87
N ALA A 25 -0.02 -3.16 -2.29
CA ALA A 25 1.00 -2.94 -1.28
C ALA A 25 2.39 -3.06 -1.88
N SER A 26 3.22 -2.03 -1.73
CA SER A 26 4.61 -2.00 -2.21
C SER A 26 5.57 -1.54 -1.13
N LEU A 27 6.78 -2.12 -1.14
CA LEU A 27 7.92 -1.62 -0.40
C LEU A 27 8.68 -0.60 -1.27
N VAL A 28 9.00 0.56 -0.72
CA VAL A 28 9.72 1.63 -1.41
C VAL A 28 11.04 1.91 -0.70
N ASP A 29 12.14 1.83 -1.43
CA ASP A 29 13.52 1.99 -0.96
C ASP A 29 13.88 1.09 0.25
N ASN A 30 13.16 -0.02 0.42
CA ASN A 30 13.22 -0.90 1.61
C ASN A 30 12.92 -0.21 2.96
N GLU A 31 12.33 0.98 2.93
CA GLU A 31 12.10 1.81 4.12
C GLU A 31 10.63 2.18 4.34
N LYS A 32 9.80 2.15 3.28
CA LYS A 32 8.43 2.68 3.32
C LYS A 32 7.43 1.65 2.82
N LEU A 33 6.28 1.56 3.47
CA LEU A 33 5.11 0.89 2.92
C LEU A 33 4.27 1.89 2.12
N ASP A 34 4.00 1.58 0.86
CA ASP A 34 3.05 2.31 0.00
C ASP A 34 1.81 1.42 -0.21
N LEU A 35 0.65 1.92 0.21
CA LEU A 35 -0.65 1.30 -0.01
C LEU A 35 -1.45 2.19 -0.94
N ARG A 36 -1.77 1.70 -2.15
CA ARG A 36 -2.28 2.56 -3.22
C ARG A 36 -3.29 1.86 -4.11
N ILE A 37 -4.30 2.61 -4.53
CA ILE A 37 -5.27 2.14 -5.51
C ILE A 37 -4.61 2.08 -6.88
N PHE A 38 -4.62 0.89 -7.47
CA PHE A 38 -4.24 0.63 -8.84
C PHE A 38 -5.52 0.46 -9.65
N VAL A 39 -5.64 1.22 -10.74
CA VAL A 39 -6.80 1.12 -11.64
C VAL A 39 -6.40 0.38 -12.90
N LYS A 40 -7.35 -0.37 -13.46
CA LYS A 40 -7.23 -0.99 -14.78
C LYS A 40 -8.45 -0.60 -15.60
N SER A 41 -8.24 0.25 -16.60
CA SER A 41 -9.22 0.61 -17.62
C SER A 41 -8.57 0.63 -18.99
N ASP A 42 -9.39 0.68 -20.05
CA ASP A 42 -8.91 0.78 -21.43
C ASP A 42 -8.08 2.03 -21.69
N SER A 43 -8.38 3.12 -20.99
CA SER A 43 -7.71 4.42 -21.13
C SER A 43 -6.50 4.61 -20.20
N TYR A 44 -6.43 3.88 -19.08
CA TYR A 44 -5.36 4.02 -18.11
C TYR A 44 -5.21 2.76 -17.23
N THR A 45 -3.99 2.23 -17.17
CA THR A 45 -3.63 1.16 -16.25
C THR A 45 -2.45 1.62 -15.41
N GLY A 46 -2.63 1.77 -14.10
CA GLY A 46 -1.59 2.30 -13.25
C GLY A 46 -2.01 2.68 -11.85
N ALA A 47 -1.01 3.10 -11.07
CA ALA A 47 -1.17 3.55 -9.70
C ALA A 47 -1.77 4.96 -9.64
N THR A 48 -2.84 5.13 -8.87
CA THR A 48 -3.51 6.44 -8.71
C THR A 48 -2.88 7.28 -7.61
N LYS A 49 -3.27 8.55 -7.51
CA LYS A 49 -2.93 9.41 -6.37
C LYS A 49 -3.63 8.98 -5.07
N ARG A 50 -4.64 8.10 -5.13
CA ARG A 50 -5.38 7.60 -3.95
C ARG A 50 -4.56 6.51 -3.27
N GLY A 51 -4.02 6.84 -2.10
CA GLY A 51 -3.20 5.94 -1.31
C GLY A 51 -2.43 6.72 -0.25
N PHE A 52 -1.67 6.00 0.55
CA PHE A 52 -0.80 6.59 1.56
C PHE A 52 0.53 5.84 1.61
N ARG A 53 1.55 6.55 2.09
CA ARG A 53 2.90 6.03 2.25
C ARG A 53 3.43 6.45 3.60
N PHE A 54 4.04 5.54 4.31
CA PHE A 54 4.68 5.83 5.59
C PHE A 54 5.96 5.01 5.76
N TYR A 55 6.85 5.51 6.60
CA TYR A 55 8.10 4.84 6.95
C TYR A 55 7.82 3.63 7.85
N LEU A 56 8.56 2.55 7.68
CA LEU A 56 8.40 1.33 8.48
C LEU A 56 9.06 1.44 9.87
N PHE A 57 10.03 2.33 10.02
CA PHE A 57 10.77 2.58 11.27
C PHE A 57 9.99 3.52 12.22
N ASP A 58 10.62 3.91 13.35
CA ASP A 58 10.02 4.72 14.42
C ASP A 58 8.71 4.15 14.96
N ASN A 59 8.67 2.83 15.16
CA ASN A 59 7.50 2.06 15.61
C ASN A 59 6.26 2.13 14.69
N ASN A 60 6.31 2.82 13.55
CA ASN A 60 5.17 2.94 12.64
C ASN A 60 4.65 1.58 12.16
N TRP A 61 5.54 0.64 11.84
CA TRP A 61 5.13 -0.72 11.47
C TRP A 61 4.44 -1.46 12.62
N ILE A 62 4.93 -1.29 13.85
CA ILE A 62 4.35 -1.92 15.04
C ILE A 62 2.95 -1.37 15.29
N GLU A 63 2.77 -0.04 15.24
CA GLU A 63 1.48 0.60 15.44
C GLU A 63 0.49 0.30 14.30
N PHE A 64 0.97 0.22 13.05
CA PHE A 64 0.14 -0.20 11.92
C PHE A 64 -0.41 -1.62 12.11
N ARG A 65 0.42 -2.58 12.56
CA ARG A 65 -0.05 -3.95 12.87
C ARG A 65 -1.08 -3.97 14.00
N LYS A 66 -0.85 -3.20 15.08
CA LYS A 66 -1.85 -3.06 16.15
C LYS A 66 -3.18 -2.49 15.64
N LEU A 67 -3.13 -1.57 14.67
CA LEU A 67 -4.33 -1.06 14.03
C LEU A 67 -5.05 -2.14 13.23
N THR A 68 -4.34 -2.96 12.45
CA THR A 68 -4.95 -4.07 11.72
C THR A 68 -5.58 -5.11 12.65
N ASP A 69 -4.92 -5.42 13.77
CA ASP A 69 -5.47 -6.35 14.77
C ASP A 69 -6.76 -5.80 15.40
N LYS A 70 -6.83 -4.49 15.65
CA LYS A 70 -8.06 -3.83 16.13
C LYS A 70 -9.17 -3.88 15.09
N ILE A 71 -8.84 -3.67 13.81
CA ILE A 71 -9.81 -3.77 12.71
C ILE A 71 -10.36 -5.19 12.64
N ASP A 72 -9.50 -6.21 12.70
CA ASP A 72 -9.90 -7.62 12.67
C ASP A 72 -10.86 -7.96 13.82
N LYS A 73 -10.53 -7.52 15.05
CA LYS A 73 -11.42 -7.70 16.19
C LYS A 73 -12.80 -7.10 15.96
N VAL A 74 -12.87 -5.84 15.51
CA VAL A 74 -14.14 -5.16 15.23
C VAL A 74 -14.90 -5.86 14.10
N TYR A 75 -14.21 -6.33 13.07
CA TYR A 75 -14.82 -7.07 11.97
C TYR A 75 -15.48 -8.37 12.45
N ASN A 76 -14.78 -9.14 13.30
CA ASN A 76 -15.30 -10.38 13.88
C ASN A 76 -16.49 -10.17 14.82
N GLU A 77 -16.69 -8.96 15.35
CA GLU A 77 -17.84 -8.60 16.18
C GLU A 77 -19.09 -8.26 15.35
N ILE A 78 -18.92 -7.88 14.07
CA ILE A 78 -20.02 -7.51 13.15
C ILE A 78 -20.33 -8.58 12.10
N SER A 79 -19.49 -9.61 11.98
CA SER A 79 -19.66 -10.75 11.07
C SER A 79 -20.42 -11.90 11.73
#